data_AF-A0A550C5M6-F1
#
_entry.id   AF-A0A550C5M6-F1
#
_cell.length_a   1.000
_cell.length_b   1.000
_cell.length_c   1.000
_cell.angle_alpha   90.00
_cell.angle_beta   90.00
_cell.angle_gamma   90.00
#
_symmetry.space_group_name_H-M   'P 1'
#
loop_
_entity.id
_entity.type
_entity.pdbx_description
1 polymer ?
#
loop_
_entity_poly.entity_id
_entity_poly.type
_entity_poly.pdbx_seq_one_letter_code
_entity_poly.pdbx_strand_id
1 'polypeptide(L)'
;MSSFLTREGTYSLLHPPLPNASLPLTYEEPETWYTDTQTQDLLAVINACLHNLYDVQRAKSIFDRMRERPNHPGLDTRVYNAFINSYIGMATTKDPNNREYWVENAWELYEAMKRDGAERIAPNAGTYAALFVAWVRCVAPPMIA
;
A
#
# COMPACT_ATOMS: atom_id res chain seq x y z
N MET A 1 -39.70 18.21 18.80
CA MET A 1 -38.23 18.32 18.71
C MET A 1 -37.74 17.73 17.39
N SER A 2 -38.24 18.25 16.26
CA SER A 2 -38.03 17.66 14.92
C SER A 2 -37.53 18.68 13.88
N SER A 3 -37.35 19.94 14.25
CA SER A 3 -36.86 21.02 13.38
C SER A 3 -35.34 21.13 13.30
N PHE A 4 -34.59 20.34 14.09
CA PHE A 4 -33.13 20.37 14.10
C PHE A 4 -32.52 19.55 12.95
N LEU A 5 -33.22 18.51 12.47
CA LEU A 5 -32.75 17.63 11.40
C LEU A 5 -33.00 18.17 9.98
N THR A 6 -33.82 19.22 9.83
CA THR A 6 -34.18 19.84 8.55
C THR A 6 -33.42 21.12 8.24
N ARG A 7 -32.50 21.54 9.11
CA ARG A 7 -31.67 22.73 8.84
C ARG A 7 -30.49 22.32 7.98
N GLU A 8 -30.42 22.83 6.74
CA GLU A 8 -29.20 22.77 5.94
C GLU A 8 -28.07 23.42 6.76
N GLY A 9 -27.17 22.59 7.29
CA GLY A 9 -26.03 23.05 8.04
C GLY A 9 -25.15 23.87 7.12
N THR A 10 -24.95 25.14 7.43
CA THR A 10 -24.00 25.99 6.71
C THR A 10 -22.60 25.48 7.04
N TYR A 11 -22.03 24.66 6.18
CA TYR A 11 -20.66 24.16 6.36
C TYR A 11 -19.70 25.09 5.60
N SER A 12 -18.64 25.50 6.27
CA SER A 12 -17.52 26.16 5.62
C SER A 12 -16.49 25.09 5.27
N LEU A 13 -16.38 24.75 3.99
CA LEU A 13 -15.31 23.88 3.51
C LEU A 13 -14.00 24.66 3.58
N LEU A 14 -13.13 24.29 4.51
CA LEU A 14 -11.76 24.78 4.53
C LEU A 14 -10.94 23.90 3.60
N HIS A 15 -10.38 24.50 2.55
CA HIS A 15 -9.42 23.80 1.70
C HIS A 15 -8.19 23.40 2.53
N PRO A 16 -7.56 22.26 2.22
CA PRO A 16 -6.33 21.84 2.89
C PRO A 16 -5.27 22.95 2.75
N PRO A 17 -4.60 23.33 3.85
CA PRO A 17 -3.67 24.46 3.83
C PRO A 17 -2.48 24.13 2.93
N LEU A 18 -2.23 24.98 1.93
CA LEU A 18 -1.03 24.85 1.10
C LEU A 18 0.22 25.17 1.94
N PRO A 19 1.33 24.44 1.75
CA PRO A 19 2.56 24.61 2.54
C PRO A 19 3.12 26.03 2.52
N ASN A 20 2.88 26.80 1.45
CA ASN A 20 3.27 28.20 1.33
C ASN A 20 2.09 29.04 0.86
N ALA A 21 1.52 29.84 1.77
CA ALA A 21 0.42 30.78 1.49
C ALA A 21 0.79 31.95 0.55
N SER A 22 2.05 32.02 0.10
CA SER A 22 2.60 33.08 -0.75
C SER A 22 2.79 32.68 -2.22
N LEU A 23 2.51 31.44 -2.59
CA LEU A 23 2.57 31.02 -3.99
C LEU A 23 1.21 31.27 -4.68
N PRO A 24 1.18 31.89 -5.87
CA PRO A 24 -0.06 32.14 -6.58
C PRO A 24 -0.76 30.82 -6.92
N LEU A 25 -2.10 30.82 -6.88
CA LEU A 25 -3.00 29.69 -7.21
C LEU A 25 -2.81 29.12 -8.63
N THR A 26 -1.89 29.67 -9.42
CA THR A 26 -1.47 29.25 -10.75
C THR A 26 -0.33 28.21 -10.73
N TYR A 27 0.16 27.78 -9.56
CA TYR A 27 1.27 26.83 -9.47
C TYR A 27 0.81 25.41 -9.89
N GLU A 28 1.37 24.90 -10.98
CA GLU A 28 0.99 23.65 -11.66
C GLU A 28 1.32 22.34 -10.91
N GLU A 29 1.62 22.36 -9.60
CA GLU A 29 2.09 21.15 -8.88
C GLU A 29 1.29 20.73 -7.63
N PRO A 30 -0.05 20.79 -7.57
CA PRO A 30 -0.80 20.28 -6.41
C PRO A 30 -0.57 18.78 -6.14
N GLU A 31 -0.21 18.00 -7.17
CA GLU A 31 0.05 16.55 -7.08
C GLU A 31 1.27 16.18 -6.22
N THR A 32 2.22 17.11 -6.02
CA THR A 32 3.41 16.84 -5.20
C THR A 32 3.07 16.72 -3.71
N TRP A 33 2.04 17.45 -3.26
CA TRP A 33 1.66 17.48 -1.85
C TRP A 33 0.43 16.63 -1.54
N TYR A 34 -0.51 16.54 -2.47
CA TYR A 34 -1.73 15.79 -2.29
C TYR A 34 -1.89 14.77 -3.41
N THR A 35 -2.04 13.51 -3.00
CA THR A 35 -2.37 12.41 -3.91
C THR A 35 -3.77 12.64 -4.48
N ASP A 36 -3.95 12.37 -5.79
CA ASP A 36 -5.25 12.49 -6.45
C ASP A 36 -6.32 11.60 -5.78
N THR A 37 -7.57 12.06 -5.82
CA THR A 37 -8.74 11.39 -5.23
C THR A 37 -8.88 9.97 -5.76
N GLN A 38 -8.68 9.78 -7.07
CA GLN A 38 -8.75 8.44 -7.67
C GLN A 38 -7.70 7.49 -7.07
N THR A 39 -6.50 7.99 -6.83
CA THR A 39 -5.41 7.19 -6.25
C THR A 39 -5.70 6.86 -4.79
N GLN A 40 -6.25 7.81 -4.03
CA GLN A 40 -6.67 7.57 -2.64
C GLN A 40 -7.75 6.48 -2.55
N ASP A 41 -8.74 6.52 -3.45
CA ASP A 41 -9.78 5.48 -3.52
C ASP A 41 -9.20 4.11 -3.84
N LEU A 42 -8.26 4.02 -4.80
CA LEU A 42 -7.58 2.76 -5.12
C LEU A 42 -6.79 2.22 -3.94
N LEU A 43 -6.06 3.07 -3.22
CA LEU A 43 -5.34 2.69 -2.01
C LEU A 43 -6.28 2.23 -0.89
N ALA A 44 -7.44 2.87 -0.75
CA ALA A 44 -8.47 2.46 0.21
C ALA A 44 -9.02 1.07 -0.13
N VAL A 45 -9.28 0.80 -1.41
CA VAL A 45 -9.72 -0.53 -1.89
C VAL A 45 -8.63 -1.58 -1.64
N ILE A 46 -7.36 -1.27 -1.95
CA ILE A 46 -6.23 -2.16 -1.67
C ILE A 46 -6.20 -2.51 -0.18
N ASN A 47 -6.25 -1.50 0.70
CA ASN A 47 -6.20 -1.72 2.14
C ASN A 47 -7.36 -2.59 2.64
N ALA A 48 -8.57 -2.36 2.14
CA ALA A 48 -9.74 -3.19 2.46
C ALA A 48 -9.57 -4.64 1.98
N CYS A 49 -9.00 -4.86 0.80
CA CYS A 49 -8.74 -6.19 0.25
C CYS A 49 -7.62 -6.94 1.00
N LEU A 50 -6.59 -6.24 1.47
CA LEU A 50 -5.48 -6.82 2.23
C LEU A 50 -5.84 -7.10 3.69
N HIS A 51 -6.84 -6.39 4.23
CA HIS A 51 -7.33 -6.61 5.60
C HIS A 51 -7.81 -8.05 5.79
N ASN A 52 -7.23 -8.76 6.76
CA ASN A 52 -7.47 -10.19 7.01
C ASN A 52 -7.32 -11.09 5.77
N LEU A 53 -6.47 -10.67 4.82
CA LEU A 53 -6.17 -11.39 3.58
C LEU A 53 -7.44 -11.66 2.74
N TYR A 54 -8.45 -10.77 2.78
CA TYR A 54 -9.77 -11.03 2.20
C TYR A 54 -9.70 -11.37 0.70
N ASP A 55 -9.06 -10.50 -0.09
CA ASP A 55 -8.90 -10.68 -1.53
C ASP A 55 -7.56 -10.10 -2.02
N VAL A 56 -6.49 -10.83 -1.72
CA VAL A 56 -5.11 -10.41 -2.03
C VAL A 56 -4.84 -10.40 -3.54
N GLN A 57 -5.47 -11.29 -4.32
CA GLN A 57 -5.30 -11.34 -5.77
C GLN A 57 -5.86 -10.10 -6.46
N ARG A 58 -7.06 -9.66 -6.05
CA ARG A 58 -7.63 -8.41 -6.55
C ARG A 58 -6.77 -7.21 -6.19
N ALA A 59 -6.32 -7.12 -4.93
CA ALA A 59 -5.41 -6.05 -4.50
C ALA A 59 -4.13 -6.02 -5.35
N LYS A 60 -3.53 -7.20 -5.62
CA LYS A 60 -2.35 -7.34 -6.47
C LYS A 60 -2.60 -6.77 -7.87
N SER A 61 -3.74 -7.11 -8.50
CA SER A 61 -4.07 -6.62 -9.83
C SER A 61 -4.18 -5.09 -9.93
N ILE A 62 -4.68 -4.45 -8.86
CA ILE A 62 -4.79 -2.98 -8.79
C ILE A 62 -3.39 -2.38 -8.58
N PHE A 63 -2.62 -2.96 -7.67
CA PHE A 63 -1.26 -2.52 -7.36
C PHE A 63 -0.33 -2.62 -8.56
N ASP A 64 -0.37 -3.73 -9.30
CA ASP A 64 0.44 -3.91 -10.52
C ASP A 64 0.11 -2.85 -11.58
N ARG A 65 -1.17 -2.50 -11.75
CA ARG A 65 -1.57 -1.40 -12.65
C ARG A 65 -1.07 -0.05 -12.16
N MET A 66 -1.09 0.20 -10.86
CA MET A 66 -0.55 1.45 -10.29
C MET A 66 0.97 1.55 -10.51
N ARG A 67 1.68 0.42 -10.54
CA ARG A 67 3.13 0.35 -10.80
C ARG A 67 3.52 0.58 -12.26
N GLU A 68 2.59 0.47 -13.20
CA GLU A 68 2.85 0.81 -14.62
C GLU A 68 3.27 2.28 -14.78
N ARG A 69 2.85 3.16 -13.86
CA ARG A 69 3.29 4.55 -13.79
C ARG A 69 4.50 4.65 -12.84
N PRO A 70 5.72 4.93 -13.34
CA PRO A 70 6.89 5.06 -12.47
C PRO A 70 6.75 6.27 -11.54
N ASN A 71 7.27 6.17 -10.31
CA ASN A 71 7.22 7.20 -9.26
C ASN A 71 5.81 7.68 -8.86
N HIS A 72 4.86 6.75 -8.72
CA HIS A 72 3.53 7.11 -8.23
C HIS A 72 3.60 7.59 -6.77
N PRO A 73 3.15 8.82 -6.43
CA PRO A 73 3.32 9.39 -5.08
C PRO A 73 2.56 8.64 -3.97
N GLY A 74 1.55 7.83 -4.34
CA GLY A 74 0.79 7.00 -3.41
C GLY A 74 1.40 5.62 -3.13
N LEU A 75 2.44 5.22 -3.87
CA LEU A 75 3.12 3.96 -3.69
C LEU A 75 4.35 4.17 -2.81
N ASP A 76 4.19 4.01 -1.51
CA ASP A 76 5.26 4.17 -0.53
C ASP A 76 5.74 2.82 0.03
N THR A 77 6.83 2.85 0.80
CA THR A 77 7.38 1.65 1.47
C THR A 77 6.32 0.93 2.33
N ARG A 78 5.30 1.63 2.85
CA ARG A 78 4.27 1.02 3.70
C ARG A 78 3.34 0.14 2.87
N VAL A 79 2.91 0.60 1.70
CA VAL A 79 2.08 -0.19 0.77
C VAL A 79 2.83 -1.44 0.34
N TYR A 80 4.12 -1.33 -0.01
CA TYR A 80 4.94 -2.50 -0.38
C TYR A 80 5.05 -3.51 0.77
N ASN A 81 5.34 -3.01 1.98
CA ASN A 81 5.39 -3.86 3.16
C ASN A 81 4.04 -4.52 3.47
N ALA A 82 2.92 -3.85 3.23
CA ALA A 82 1.59 -4.44 3.39
C ALA A 82 1.40 -5.64 2.45
N PHE A 83 1.76 -5.50 1.17
CA PHE A 83 1.73 -6.59 0.20
C PHE A 83 2.65 -7.75 0.58
N ILE A 84 3.91 -7.48 0.95
CA ILE A 84 4.86 -8.50 1.40
C ILE A 84 4.27 -9.29 2.59
N ASN A 85 3.76 -8.59 3.60
CA ASN A 85 3.12 -9.24 4.75
C ASN A 85 1.88 -10.05 4.36
N SER A 86 1.06 -9.55 3.44
CA SER A 86 -0.12 -10.26 2.97
C SER A 86 0.24 -11.52 2.17
N TYR A 87 1.27 -11.49 1.32
CA TYR A 87 1.75 -12.67 0.62
C TYR A 87 2.29 -13.73 1.57
N ILE A 88 3.08 -13.33 2.57
CA ILE A 88 3.54 -14.25 3.62
C ILE A 88 2.34 -14.81 4.41
N GLY A 89 1.33 -13.97 4.67
CA GLY A 89 0.07 -14.40 5.26
C GLY A 89 -0.66 -15.46 4.43
N MET A 90 -0.78 -15.26 3.12
CA MET A 90 -1.38 -16.23 2.19
C MET A 90 -0.61 -17.56 2.19
N ALA A 91 0.72 -17.49 2.09
CA ALA A 91 1.64 -18.63 2.10
C ALA A 91 1.57 -19.50 3.37
N THR A 92 1.18 -18.90 4.50
CA THR A 92 1.17 -19.55 5.82
C THR A 92 -0.22 -19.94 6.32
N THR A 93 -1.27 -19.21 5.96
CA THR A 93 -2.60 -19.38 6.56
C THR A 93 -3.68 -19.80 5.57
N LYS A 94 -3.88 -19.07 4.47
CA LYS A 94 -5.03 -19.27 3.56
C LYS A 94 -4.77 -20.22 2.41
N ASP A 95 -3.56 -20.20 1.85
CA ASP A 95 -3.20 -21.01 0.69
C ASP A 95 -1.80 -21.61 0.84
N PRO A 96 -1.63 -22.56 1.78
CA PRO A 96 -0.33 -23.19 2.03
C PRO A 96 0.10 -24.12 0.88
N ASN A 97 -0.82 -24.51 0.00
CA ASN A 97 -0.52 -25.39 -1.14
C ASN A 97 0.26 -24.64 -2.23
N ASN A 98 -0.02 -23.35 -2.43
CA ASN A 98 0.73 -22.48 -3.33
C ASN A 98 1.74 -21.60 -2.58
N ARG A 99 2.30 -22.12 -1.48
CA ARG A 99 3.26 -21.37 -0.65
C ARG A 99 4.41 -20.78 -1.45
N GLU A 100 4.99 -21.57 -2.35
CA GLU A 100 6.13 -21.17 -3.17
C GLU A 100 5.79 -19.94 -4.02
N TYR A 101 4.65 -19.96 -4.71
CA TYR A 101 4.15 -18.83 -5.48
C TYR A 101 4.03 -17.56 -4.63
N TRP A 102 3.45 -17.64 -3.44
CA TRP A 102 3.27 -16.47 -2.58
C TRP A 102 4.59 -15.93 -2.04
N VAL A 103 5.54 -16.81 -1.68
CA VAL A 103 6.87 -16.41 -1.22
C VAL A 103 7.68 -15.78 -2.36
N GLU A 104 7.59 -16.33 -3.57
CA GLU A 104 8.22 -15.78 -4.77
C GLU A 104 7.71 -14.36 -5.07
N ASN A 105 6.39 -14.14 -5.06
CA ASN A 105 5.81 -12.79 -5.23
C ASN A 105 6.30 -11.80 -4.16
N ALA A 106 6.49 -12.24 -2.91
CA ALA A 106 7.04 -11.40 -1.85
C ALA A 106 8.52 -11.04 -2.10
N TRP A 107 9.30 -12.00 -2.61
CA TRP A 107 10.70 -11.80 -2.97
C TRP A 107 10.86 -10.87 -4.18
N GLU A 108 10.04 -11.05 -5.21
CA GLU A 108 10.00 -10.17 -6.38
C GLU A 108 9.70 -8.72 -6.00
N LEU A 109 8.79 -8.49 -5.05
CA LEU A 109 8.49 -7.14 -4.56
C LEU A 109 9.71 -6.51 -3.87
N TYR A 110 10.41 -7.29 -3.05
CA TYR A 110 11.62 -6.82 -2.37
C TYR A 110 12.76 -6.50 -3.36
N GLU A 111 12.96 -7.35 -4.37
CA GLU A 111 13.95 -7.10 -5.42
C GLU A 111 13.59 -5.87 -6.27
N ALA A 112 12.30 -5.62 -6.50
CA ALA A 112 11.83 -4.39 -7.15
C ALA A 112 12.16 -3.14 -6.33
N MET A 113 11.97 -3.17 -5.01
CA MET A 113 12.36 -2.07 -4.11
C MET A 113 13.88 -1.84 -4.09
N LYS A 114 14.69 -2.90 -4.21
CA LYS A 114 16.16 -2.78 -4.26
C LYS A 114 16.68 -2.21 -5.57
N ARG A 115 15.96 -2.39 -6.68
CA ARG A 115 16.44 -2.01 -8.00
C ARG A 115 16.48 -0.49 -8.13
N ASP A 116 17.69 0.06 -8.22
CA ASP A 116 17.90 1.50 -8.38
C ASP A 116 17.16 2.04 -9.62
N GLY A 117 16.35 3.08 -9.42
CA GLY A 117 15.75 3.90 -10.48
C GLY A 117 14.35 3.53 -10.96
N ALA A 118 13.82 2.32 -10.68
CA ALA A 118 12.50 1.91 -11.17
C ALA A 118 11.33 2.51 -10.34
N GLU A 119 11.41 2.36 -9.03
CA GLU A 119 10.31 2.75 -8.13
C GLU A 119 10.73 3.79 -7.07
N ARG A 120 12.04 4.06 -6.93
CA ARG A 120 12.63 4.98 -5.92
C ARG A 120 12.18 4.70 -4.48
N ILE A 121 11.75 3.48 -4.16
CA ILE A 121 11.29 3.06 -2.84
C ILE A 121 12.36 2.19 -2.20
N ALA A 122 12.94 2.65 -1.09
CA ALA A 122 13.94 1.86 -0.36
C ALA A 122 13.27 0.87 0.61
N PRO A 123 13.78 -0.38 0.73
CA PRO A 123 13.42 -1.29 1.82
C PRO A 123 13.75 -0.68 3.18
N ASN A 124 12.91 -0.97 4.18
CA ASN A 124 13.15 -0.54 5.56
C ASN A 124 13.27 -1.75 6.50
N ALA A 125 13.51 -1.48 7.80
CA ALA A 125 13.62 -2.53 8.82
C ALA A 125 12.40 -3.47 8.84
N GLY A 126 11.20 -2.95 8.55
CA GLY A 126 9.97 -3.73 8.45
C GLY A 126 9.97 -4.71 7.26
N THR A 127 10.54 -4.31 6.13
CA THR A 127 10.70 -5.18 4.95
C THR A 127 11.57 -6.38 5.29
N TYR A 128 12.73 -6.14 5.92
CA TYR A 128 13.65 -7.21 6.33
C TYR A 128 13.05 -8.12 7.41
N ALA A 129 12.32 -7.55 8.38
CA ALA A 129 11.64 -8.32 9.40
C ALA A 129 10.57 -9.26 8.79
N ALA A 130 9.79 -8.77 7.81
CA ALA A 130 8.81 -9.59 7.11
C ALA A 130 9.48 -10.75 6.36
N LEU A 131 10.55 -10.48 5.61
CA LEU A 131 11.29 -11.53 4.90
C LEU A 131 11.91 -12.56 5.86
N PHE A 132 12.40 -12.14 7.03
CA PHE A 132 12.88 -13.06 8.04
C PHE A 132 11.77 -13.97 8.58
N VAL A 133 10.57 -13.43 8.80
CA VAL A 133 9.39 -14.22 9.17
C VAL A 133 9.03 -15.23 8.07
N ALA A 134 9.09 -14.81 6.80
CA ALA A 134 8.88 -15.71 5.66
C ALA A 134 9.89 -16.87 5.67
N TRP A 135 11.17 -16.56 5.88
CA TRP A 135 12.24 -17.55 5.96
C TRP A 135 11.97 -18.59 7.05
N VAL A 136 11.70 -18.13 8.28
CA VAL A 136 11.47 -19.02 9.43
C VAL A 136 10.24 -19.92 9.22
N ARG A 137 9.17 -19.40 8.60
CA ARG A 137 7.90 -20.12 8.47
C ARG A 137 7.79 -20.98 7.21
N CYS A 138 8.49 -20.62 6.14
CA CYS A 138 8.30 -21.24 4.84
C CYS A 138 9.53 -22.02 4.35
N VAL A 139 10.74 -21.67 4.81
CA VAL A 139 12.00 -22.22 4.27
C VAL A 139 12.77 -23.01 5.32
N ALA A 140 12.83 -22.54 6.56
CA ALA A 140 13.57 -23.23 7.61
C ALA A 140 12.88 -24.57 7.97
N PRO A 141 13.63 -25.68 8.11
CA PRO A 141 13.09 -26.91 8.69
C PRO A 141 12.61 -26.63 10.12
N PRO A 142 11.61 -27.37 10.63
CA PRO A 142 11.17 -27.21 12.01
C PRO A 142 12.37 -27.43 12.93
N MET A 143 12.78 -26.39 13.67
CA MET A 143 13.73 -26.54 14.75
C MET A 143 13.04 -27.38 15.83
N ILE A 144 13.33 -28.68 15.82
CA ILE A 144 12.91 -29.63 16.85
C ILE A 144 13.45 -29.11 18.18
N ALA A 145 12.53 -28.77 19.08
CA ALA A 145 12.80 -28.54 20.50
C ALA A 145 12.38 -29.79 21.28
#